data_AF-A0A4S2J4G9-F1
#
_entry.id   AF-A0A4S2J4G9-F1
#
_cell.length_a   1.000
_cell.length_b   1.000
_cell.length_c   1.000
_cell.angle_alpha   90.00
_cell.angle_beta   90.00
_cell.angle_gamma   90.00
#
_symmetry.space_group_name_H-M   'P 1'
#
loop_
_entity.id
_entity.type
_entity.pdbx_description
1 polymer ?
#
loop_
_entity_poly.entity_id
_entity_poly.type
_entity_poly.pdbx_seq_one_letter_code
_entity_poly.pdbx_strand_id
1 'polypeptide(L)'
;MRSMRTFAAGAVALLAFSFAVPTAHAAAPRTNCDKALAAAQQAERYYDGLKTDLLRSMANGGHPGTAERQALQKAESVRNSTSTEAEHVCAGAS
;
A
#
# COMPACT_ATOMS: atom_id res chain seq x y z
N MET A 1 -62.61 18.82 -17.50
CA MET A 1 -62.16 17.41 -17.65
C MET A 1 -61.52 17.01 -16.32
N ARG A 2 -62.31 16.44 -15.40
CA ARG A 2 -62.40 14.99 -15.09
C ARG A 2 -61.11 14.51 -14.40
N SER A 3 -61.00 14.68 -13.08
CA SER A 3 -61.55 13.83 -12.00
C SER A 3 -60.48 12.89 -11.44
N MET A 4 -60.22 13.07 -10.15
CA MET A 4 -59.53 12.12 -9.28
C MET A 4 -60.20 10.74 -9.31
N ARG A 5 -59.39 9.68 -9.30
CA ARG A 5 -59.78 8.36 -8.77
C ARG A 5 -58.61 7.79 -7.99
N THR A 6 -58.80 7.72 -6.67
CA THR A 6 -58.04 6.92 -5.72
C THR A 6 -58.28 5.44 -5.98
N PHE A 7 -57.22 4.63 -5.86
CA PHE A 7 -57.34 3.22 -5.47
C PHE A 7 -56.27 2.94 -4.41
N ALA A 8 -56.76 2.65 -3.21
CA ALA A 8 -56.01 2.03 -2.13
C ALA A 8 -56.13 0.50 -2.26
N ALA A 9 -55.01 -0.22 -2.16
CA ALA A 9 -54.83 -1.64 -1.83
C ALA A 9 -53.37 -1.96 -2.21
N GLY A 10 -52.45 -2.31 -1.32
CA GLY A 10 -52.56 -3.30 -0.26
C GLY A 10 -51.67 -4.47 -0.66
N ALA A 11 -50.45 -4.53 -0.12
CA ALA A 11 -49.67 -5.76 0.07
C ALA A 11 -48.41 -5.43 0.88
N VAL A 12 -48.42 -5.84 2.15
CA VAL A 12 -47.21 -5.98 2.96
C VAL A 12 -46.39 -7.11 2.35
N ALA A 13 -45.28 -6.78 1.71
CA ALA A 13 -44.24 -7.75 1.39
C ALA A 13 -43.03 -7.43 2.27
N LEU A 14 -43.02 -8.05 3.46
CA LEU A 14 -41.81 -8.26 4.25
C LEU A 14 -40.88 -9.18 3.46
N LEU A 15 -40.18 -8.63 2.48
CA LEU A 15 -38.98 -9.25 1.96
C LEU A 15 -37.84 -8.67 2.76
N ALA A 16 -37.43 -9.44 3.77
CA ALA A 16 -36.11 -9.39 4.33
C ALA A 16 -35.13 -9.35 3.15
N PHE A 17 -34.67 -8.15 2.80
CA PHE A 17 -33.42 -8.01 2.08
C PHE A 17 -32.38 -8.48 3.06
N SER A 18 -32.15 -9.80 3.05
CA SER A 18 -30.86 -10.37 3.34
C SER A 18 -29.86 -9.45 2.68
N PHE A 19 -29.11 -8.72 3.51
CA PHE A 19 -27.90 -8.06 3.08
C PHE A 19 -27.02 -9.18 2.53
N ALA A 20 -27.19 -9.49 1.25
CA ALA A 20 -26.19 -10.14 0.44
C ALA A 20 -25.08 -9.11 0.32
N VAL A 21 -24.33 -8.95 1.41
CA VAL A 21 -23.00 -8.36 1.36
C VAL A 21 -22.30 -9.21 0.32
N PRO A 22 -21.87 -8.66 -0.82
CA PRO A 22 -21.00 -9.39 -1.71
C PRO A 22 -19.69 -9.54 -0.93
N THR A 23 -19.56 -10.64 -0.18
CA THR A 23 -18.28 -11.12 0.32
C THR A 23 -17.52 -11.76 -0.85
N ALA A 24 -17.36 -11.00 -1.93
CA ALA A 24 -16.35 -11.24 -2.93
C ALA A 24 -15.19 -10.30 -2.56
N HIS A 25 -13.97 -10.80 -2.66
CA HIS A 25 -12.68 -10.19 -2.26
C HIS A 25 -12.22 -10.42 -0.81
N ALA A 26 -12.35 -11.63 -0.27
CA ALA A 26 -11.54 -12.09 0.87
C ALA A 26 -10.34 -12.95 0.42
N ALA A 27 -9.70 -12.55 -0.69
CA ALA A 27 -8.46 -13.15 -1.16
C ALA A 27 -7.53 -12.05 -1.69
N ALA A 28 -6.80 -11.39 -0.79
CA ALA A 28 -5.55 -10.68 -1.09
C ALA A 28 -4.70 -10.16 0.12
N PRO A 29 -4.99 -10.40 1.43
CA PRO A 29 -4.12 -9.86 2.48
C PRO A 29 -2.65 -10.32 2.35
N ARG A 30 -2.45 -11.62 2.09
CA ARG A 30 -1.10 -12.18 1.88
C ARG A 30 -0.40 -11.61 0.64
N THR A 31 -1.11 -11.49 -0.49
CA THR A 31 -0.52 -10.95 -1.72
C THR A 31 -0.12 -9.48 -1.60
N ASN A 32 -0.77 -8.72 -0.72
CA ASN A 32 -0.42 -7.32 -0.46
C ASN A 32 0.80 -7.22 0.47
N CYS A 33 0.88 -8.07 1.50
CA CYS A 33 2.07 -8.20 2.33
C CYS A 33 3.31 -8.62 1.51
N ASP A 34 3.18 -9.62 0.62
CA ASP A 34 4.28 -10.06 -0.24
C ASP A 34 4.81 -8.92 -1.13
N LYS A 35 3.91 -8.12 -1.70
CA LYS A 35 4.27 -6.93 -2.50
C LYS A 35 4.96 -5.86 -1.65
N ALA A 36 4.46 -5.59 -0.45
CA ALA A 36 5.05 -4.60 0.45
C ALA A 36 6.46 -5.03 0.90
N LEU A 37 6.64 -6.31 1.23
CA LEU A 37 7.96 -6.89 1.52
C LEU A 37 8.91 -6.81 0.32
N ALA A 38 8.44 -7.11 -0.89
CA ALA A 38 9.26 -7.00 -2.09
C ALA A 38 9.72 -5.55 -2.33
N ALA A 39 8.84 -4.57 -2.10
CA ALA A 39 9.17 -3.15 -2.19
C ALA A 39 10.19 -2.72 -1.13
N ALA A 40 10.02 -3.14 0.12
CA ALA A 40 10.97 -2.88 1.20
C ALA A 40 12.36 -3.45 0.89
N GLN A 41 12.43 -4.71 0.44
CA GLN A 41 13.69 -5.34 0.04
C GLN A 41 14.35 -4.63 -1.15
N GLN A 42 13.56 -4.13 -2.11
CA GLN A 42 14.10 -3.37 -3.23
C GLN A 42 14.70 -2.03 -2.77
N ALA A 43 14.04 -1.33 -1.85
CA ALA A 43 14.54 -0.08 -1.28
C ALA A 43 15.81 -0.29 -0.45
N GLU A 44 15.88 -1.38 0.31
CA GLU A 44 17.07 -1.79 1.06
C GLU A 44 18.26 -2.03 0.13
N ARG A 45 18.10 -2.86 -0.91
CA ARG A 45 19.15 -3.11 -1.90
C ARG A 45 19.63 -1.84 -2.59
N TYR A 46 18.72 -0.90 -2.87
CA TYR A 46 19.08 0.37 -3.47
C TYR A 46 19.91 1.25 -2.53
N TYR A 47 19.51 1.36 -1.26
CA TYR A 47 20.28 2.07 -0.24
C TYR A 47 21.68 1.46 -0.07
N ASP A 48 21.77 0.14 0.05
CA ASP A 48 23.05 -0.56 0.24
C ASP A 48 23.97 -0.43 -0.97
N GLY A 49 23.41 -0.45 -2.19
CA GLY A 49 24.13 -0.16 -3.42
C GLY A 49 24.75 1.23 -3.40
N LEU A 50 23.95 2.26 -3.12
CA LEU A 50 24.45 3.64 -3.02
C LEU A 50 25.51 3.80 -1.94
N LYS A 51 25.30 3.20 -0.77
CA LYS A 51 26.26 3.22 0.34
C LYS A 51 27.59 2.57 -0.08
N THR A 52 27.52 1.41 -0.72
CA THR A 52 28.69 0.67 -1.18
C THR A 52 29.47 1.46 -2.23
N ASP A 53 28.78 2.08 -3.19
CA ASP A 53 29.43 2.88 -4.22
C ASP A 53 30.07 4.15 -3.64
N LEU A 54 29.42 4.78 -2.65
CA LEU A 54 29.98 5.93 -1.93
C LEU A 54 31.25 5.54 -1.16
N LEU A 55 31.22 4.43 -0.42
CA LEU A 55 32.38 3.92 0.31
C LEU A 55 33.52 3.53 -0.65
N ARG A 56 33.20 2.89 -1.79
CA ARG A 56 34.19 2.56 -2.82
C ARG A 56 34.82 3.82 -3.40
N SER A 57 34.02 4.84 -3.69
CA SER A 57 34.51 6.13 -4.18
C SER A 57 35.48 6.76 -3.19
N MET A 58 35.13 6.80 -1.89
CA MET A 58 36.00 7.31 -0.84
C MET A 58 37.29 6.51 -0.69
N ALA A 59 37.23 5.18 -0.75
CA ALA A 59 38.40 4.32 -0.70
C ALA A 59 39.37 4.56 -1.88
N ASN A 60 38.83 4.98 -3.03
CA ASN A 60 39.59 5.32 -4.23
C ASN A 60 40.04 6.80 -4.26
N GLY A 61 39.93 7.54 -3.15
CA GLY A 61 40.32 8.96 -3.05
C GLY A 61 39.27 9.96 -3.53
N GLY A 62 38.06 9.49 -3.84
CA GLY A 62 36.91 10.34 -4.14
C GLY A 62 36.40 11.09 -2.91
N HIS A 63 35.82 12.26 -3.12
CA HIS A 63 35.27 13.11 -2.07
C HIS A 63 33.79 13.37 -2.36
N PRO A 64 32.87 12.54 -1.84
CA PRO A 64 31.45 12.66 -2.13
C PRO A 64 30.92 14.03 -1.76
N GLY A 65 30.28 14.68 -2.72
CA GLY A 65 29.68 15.98 -2.55
C GLY A 65 28.36 15.93 -1.79
N THR A 66 27.71 17.09 -1.74
CA THR A 66 26.38 17.23 -1.11
C THR A 66 25.32 16.40 -1.83
N ALA A 67 25.40 16.28 -3.16
CA ALA A 67 24.43 15.55 -3.97
C ALA A 67 24.43 14.06 -3.62
N GLU A 68 25.61 13.45 -3.48
CA GLU A 68 25.76 12.03 -3.17
C GLU A 68 25.29 11.73 -1.74
N ARG A 69 25.59 12.62 -0.78
CA ARG A 69 25.06 12.51 0.59
C ARG A 69 23.54 12.65 0.62
N GLN A 70 22.97 13.58 -0.14
CA GLN A 70 21.52 13.75 -0.25
C GLN A 70 20.86 12.54 -0.92
N ALA A 71 21.48 11.95 -1.94
CA ALA A 71 20.99 10.74 -2.58
C ALA A 71 20.93 9.56 -1.60
N LEU A 72 21.98 9.37 -0.79
CA LEU A 72 22.01 8.33 0.24
C LEU A 72 20.94 8.58 1.32
N GLN A 73 20.79 9.82 1.80
CA GLN A 73 19.76 10.19 2.77
C GLN A 73 18.33 9.97 2.23
N LYS A 74 18.09 10.32 0.96
CA LYS A 74 16.82 10.05 0.31
C LYS A 74 16.54 8.54 0.21
N ALA A 75 17.54 7.75 -0.18
CA ALA A 75 17.41 6.30 -0.24
C ALA A 75 17.14 5.68 1.14
N GLU A 76 17.79 6.18 2.19
CA GLU A 76 17.53 5.78 3.58
C GLU A 76 16.10 6.08 4.00
N SER A 77 15.61 7.28 3.69
CA SER A 77 14.22 7.65 3.97
C SER A 77 13.23 6.72 3.28
N VAL A 78 13.48 6.36 2.01
CA VAL A 78 12.64 5.41 1.26
C VAL A 78 12.72 3.99 1.82
N ARG A 79 13.92 3.51 2.18
CA ARG A 79 14.09 2.21 2.85
C ARG A 79 13.26 2.15 4.14
N ASN A 80 13.38 3.18 4.97
CA ASN A 80 12.68 3.22 6.25
C ASN A 80 11.16 3.27 6.05
N SER A 81 10.66 4.13 5.17
CA SER A 81 9.22 4.25 4.93
C SER A 81 8.61 2.98 4.34
N THR A 82 9.31 2.33 3.40
CA THR A 82 8.84 1.06 2.81
C THR A 82 8.90 -0.11 3.80
N SER A 83 9.88 -0.15 4.69
CA SER A 83 9.93 -1.12 5.80
C SER A 83 8.74 -0.94 6.74
N THR A 84 8.48 0.30 7.20
CA THR A 84 7.34 0.60 8.08
C THR A 84 6.01 0.29 7.40
N GLU A 85 5.87 0.60 6.10
CA GLU A 85 4.66 0.24 5.34
C GLU A 85 4.48 -1.28 5.27
N ALA A 86 5.55 -2.04 5.03
CA ALA A 86 5.48 -3.50 5.02
C ALA A 86 5.05 -4.06 6.37
N GLU A 87 5.58 -3.53 7.48
CA GLU A 87 5.16 -3.91 8.84
C GLU A 87 3.66 -3.66 9.05
N HIS A 88 3.15 -2.49 8.66
CA HIS A 88 1.73 -2.17 8.78
C HIS A 88 0.83 -3.04 7.91
N VAL A 89 1.17 -3.22 6.63
CA VAL A 89 0.39 -4.03 5.69
C VAL A 89 0.39 -5.50 6.11
N CYS A 90 1.53 -6.03 6.55
CA CYS A 90 1.63 -7.42 6.98
C CYS A 90 0.95 -7.68 8.32
N ALA A 91 0.95 -6.72 9.26
CA ALA A 91 0.18 -6.83 10.50
C ALA A 91 -1.34 -6.86 10.26
N GLY A 92 -1.83 -6.23 9.19
CA GLY A 92 -3.23 -6.34 8.75
C GLY A 92 -3.55 -7.62 7.96
N ALA A 93 -2.54 -8.42 7.61
CA ALA A 93 -2.66 -9.65 6.85
C ALA A 93 -2.54 -10.94 7.68
N SER A 94 -2.15 -10.80 8.96
CA SER A 94 -2.02 -11.86 9.96
C SER A 94 -3.33 -12.17 10.69
#